data_AF-A8LYU6-F1
#
_entry.id   AF-A8LYU6-F1
#
_cell.length_a   1.000
_cell.length_b   1.000
_cell.length_c   1.000
_cell.angle_alpha   90.00
_cell.angle_beta   90.00
_cell.angle_gamma   90.00
#
_symmetry.space_group_name_H-M   'P 1'
#
loop_
_entity.id
_entity.type
_entity.pdbx_description
1 polymer ?
#
loop_
_entity_poly.entity_id
_entity_poly.type
_entity_poly.pdbx_seq_one_letter_code
_entity_poly.pdbx_strand_id
1 'polypeptide(L)'
;MGRHGWPKSTGSKARYGPAAMENMRQAVAAGGWRPTPELIEQLMGFPPGWTSIDSKPSATPSSPTSPNTSAASSLTTTKASDLMTPARLHLVTDQPQPTTSKETTGGPLWDVPVPLTGPSTAPPPFPADVFPTWLRDMVTGVARFTQTDPAMAGTLAVAVLSACAGGRLEVEPVPGWREPVNVFAAVIAGPGERKSPVHRTMTAPLFSAQSTLAEAVRPRIAEASALRDIADRQAEQAKAQAAKATDPGKRDEAAAEAVAAAISAEAITVPGLPRLIVDDATPEALIGLMAANGGRMAIISDEGGIFDTLAGRYSGAPNLDPYLKGHAGQPMSNERQTREGATVDKPALTVCVMAQPSVLRKFGGNTELAGRGLPARFLFALPRSLAGYRAVDTPPILETVTAGYRRRVHDLAATLADREDPAVVVLTEEAGRVRRAAAEQVEAELRPGGSLYDMREWGNKLSGATLRLAGLLHVAHHPADAWRCPIDADRMADAVRLAEFFAAHYRAALTTIGSDTAIEHARYVLGVLTTKGMSTFTRRELHRKVSRRLPKSDEVSAVLAELAALGWVRNGPDGRYELHPRAVAEDPESVDTLTPVPTGDVSAAHSTSEGVNAPR
;
A
#
# COMPACT_ATOMS: atom_id res chain seq x y z
N MET A 1 -14.25 13.78 -60.46
CA MET A 1 -14.77 15.17 -60.49
C MET A 1 -15.71 15.31 -59.30
N GLY A 2 -15.75 16.37 -58.49
CA GLY A 2 -14.95 17.61 -58.47
C GLY A 2 -14.65 18.07 -57.02
N ARG A 3 -14.11 19.28 -56.85
CA ARG A 3 -13.65 19.84 -55.55
C ARG A 3 -14.76 20.64 -54.84
N HIS A 4 -14.35 21.31 -53.75
CA HIS A 4 -15.01 22.39 -52.98
C HIS A 4 -15.89 21.91 -51.82
N GLY A 5 -15.81 22.47 -50.61
CA GLY A 5 -14.86 23.47 -50.10
C GLY A 5 -15.39 24.08 -48.79
N TRP A 6 -14.72 23.87 -47.66
CA TRP A 6 -15.17 24.38 -46.36
C TRP A 6 -14.90 25.90 -46.23
N PRO A 7 -15.85 26.72 -45.74
CA PRO A 7 -15.63 28.15 -45.54
C PRO A 7 -14.68 28.42 -44.36
N LYS A 8 -13.79 29.40 -44.52
CA LYS A 8 -12.99 29.95 -43.40
C LYS A 8 -13.87 30.87 -42.56
N SER A 9 -14.11 30.54 -41.29
CA SER A 9 -14.64 31.49 -40.31
C SER A 9 -13.51 32.28 -39.67
N THR A 10 -13.38 33.54 -40.04
CA THR A 10 -12.53 34.52 -39.34
C THR A 10 -13.20 34.95 -38.04
N GLY A 11 -12.62 34.58 -36.89
CA GLY A 11 -13.10 34.96 -35.56
C GLY A 11 -11.95 35.56 -34.73
N SER A 12 -12.08 36.84 -34.38
CA SER A 12 -11.06 37.65 -33.69
C SER A 12 -10.49 37.01 -32.41
N LYS A 13 -9.15 36.92 -32.32
CA LYS A 13 -8.48 36.86 -31.01
C LYS A 13 -8.44 38.27 -30.42
N ALA A 14 -9.33 38.56 -29.47
CA ALA A 14 -9.23 39.77 -28.65
C ALA A 14 -7.96 39.71 -27.79
N ARG A 15 -6.86 40.29 -28.28
CA ARG A 15 -5.68 40.59 -27.45
C ARG A 15 -5.96 41.88 -26.69
N TYR A 16 -6.05 41.82 -25.37
CA TYR A 16 -6.00 43.02 -24.54
C TYR A 16 -4.69 43.77 -24.79
N GLY A 17 -4.78 45.08 -25.02
CA GLY A 17 -3.61 45.92 -25.29
C GLY A 17 -2.71 46.07 -24.06
N PRO A 18 -1.40 46.41 -24.24
CA PRO A 18 -0.44 46.48 -23.13
C PRO A 18 -0.89 47.35 -21.95
N ALA A 19 -1.57 48.47 -22.22
CA ALA A 19 -2.08 49.37 -21.19
C ALA A 19 -3.16 48.75 -20.29
N ALA A 20 -3.99 47.83 -20.80
CA ALA A 20 -5.01 47.16 -20.00
C ALA A 20 -4.40 46.15 -19.02
N MET A 21 -3.37 45.42 -19.47
CA MET A 21 -2.61 44.50 -18.63
C MET A 21 -1.81 45.23 -17.53
N GLU A 22 -1.28 46.42 -17.85
CA GLU A 22 -0.51 47.21 -16.89
C GLU A 22 -1.40 47.81 -15.80
N ASN A 23 -2.54 48.41 -16.16
CA ASN A 23 -3.52 48.90 -15.17
C ASN A 23 -4.04 47.78 -14.24
N MET A 24 -4.23 46.57 -14.78
CA MET A 24 -4.66 45.41 -14.00
C MET A 24 -3.57 44.93 -13.02
N ARG A 25 -2.30 44.96 -13.43
CA ARG A 25 -1.16 44.66 -12.53
C ARG A 25 -1.05 45.68 -11.40
N GLN A 26 -1.19 46.97 -11.69
CA GLN A 26 -1.12 48.03 -10.69
C GLN A 26 -2.28 47.96 -9.69
N ALA A 27 -3.50 47.65 -10.15
CA ALA A 27 -4.66 47.45 -9.27
C ALA A 27 -4.53 46.24 -8.32
N VAL A 28 -3.91 45.14 -8.79
CA VAL A 28 -3.62 43.96 -7.96
C VAL A 28 -2.48 44.23 -6.97
N ALA A 29 -1.42 44.92 -7.40
CA ALA A 29 -0.30 45.31 -6.52
C ALA A 29 -0.72 46.26 -5.38
N ALA A 30 -1.75 47.08 -5.59
CA ALA A 30 -2.32 47.97 -4.56
C ALA A 30 -3.30 47.27 -3.59
N GLY A 31 -3.50 45.95 -3.68
CA GLY A 31 -4.36 45.18 -2.76
C GLY A 31 -5.87 45.48 -2.84
N GLY A 32 -6.30 46.29 -3.80
CA GLY A 32 -7.68 46.81 -3.89
C GLY A 32 -8.56 46.17 -4.97
N TRP A 33 -8.08 45.19 -5.73
CA TRP A 33 -8.81 44.68 -6.89
C TRP A 33 -10.01 43.81 -6.51
N ARG A 34 -11.22 44.33 -6.77
CA ARG A 34 -12.47 43.58 -6.83
C ARG A 34 -13.08 43.78 -8.22
N PRO A 35 -13.02 42.79 -9.13
CA PRO A 35 -13.65 42.92 -10.45
C PRO A 35 -15.18 43.02 -10.32
N THR A 36 -15.80 43.87 -11.14
CA THR A 36 -17.27 43.91 -11.26
C THR A 36 -17.77 42.67 -12.02
N PRO A 37 -19.03 42.24 -11.81
CA PRO A 37 -19.59 41.10 -12.52
C PRO A 37 -19.48 41.20 -14.05
N GLU A 38 -19.68 42.39 -14.63
CA GLU A 38 -19.57 42.58 -16.09
C GLU A 38 -18.15 42.33 -16.62
N LEU A 39 -17.11 42.62 -15.82
CA LEU A 39 -15.73 42.33 -16.19
C LEU A 39 -15.42 40.83 -16.14
N ILE A 40 -16.06 40.10 -15.23
CA ILE A 40 -15.95 38.63 -15.13
C ILE A 40 -16.64 37.98 -16.33
N GLU A 41 -17.83 38.44 -16.71
CA GLU A 41 -18.55 37.92 -17.89
C GLU A 41 -17.78 38.18 -19.20
N GLN A 42 -17.18 39.37 -19.35
CA GLN A 42 -16.32 39.68 -20.51
C GLN A 42 -15.05 38.81 -20.59
N LEU A 43 -14.50 38.37 -19.45
CA LEU A 43 -13.34 37.48 -19.40
C LEU A 43 -13.70 36.00 -19.60
N MET A 44 -14.92 35.59 -19.25
CA MET A 44 -15.36 34.18 -19.27
C MET A 44 -16.05 33.78 -20.58
N GLY A 45 -16.54 34.73 -21.39
CA GLY A 45 -16.94 34.47 -22.78
C GLY A 45 -18.21 33.64 -22.98
N PHE A 46 -19.21 33.78 -22.10
CA PHE A 46 -20.50 33.12 -22.26
C PHE A 46 -21.37 33.77 -23.38
N PRO A 47 -22.20 33.00 -24.10
CA PRO A 47 -23.17 33.57 -25.05
C PRO A 47 -24.30 34.34 -24.34
N PRO A 48 -24.85 35.40 -24.94
CA PRO A 48 -25.98 36.13 -24.36
C PRO A 48 -27.23 35.24 -24.30
N GLY A 49 -27.79 35.06 -23.10
CA GLY A 49 -29.03 34.30 -22.88
C GLY A 49 -29.04 33.39 -21.64
N TRP A 50 -27.93 33.22 -20.92
CA TRP A 50 -27.91 32.50 -19.65
C TRP A 50 -28.40 33.39 -18.50
N THR A 51 -29.57 33.09 -17.96
CA THR A 51 -30.12 33.76 -16.77
C THR A 51 -29.86 32.95 -15.51
N SER A 52 -29.23 33.58 -14.51
CA SER A 52 -29.14 33.06 -13.15
C SER A 52 -30.52 32.92 -12.51
N ILE A 53 -30.80 31.79 -11.86
CA ILE A 53 -31.97 31.63 -10.99
C ILE A 53 -31.51 31.90 -9.56
N ASP A 54 -31.97 33.01 -9.01
CA ASP A 54 -31.71 33.37 -7.62
C ASP A 54 -32.96 34.01 -7.00
N SER A 55 -33.70 33.27 -6.17
CA SER A 55 -34.62 33.88 -5.18
C SER A 55 -35.20 32.90 -4.13
N LYS A 56 -34.59 32.95 -2.95
CA LYS A 56 -35.23 33.11 -1.61
C LYS A 56 -35.85 31.91 -0.86
N PRO A 57 -35.90 31.98 0.50
CA PRO A 57 -36.22 30.86 1.38
C PRO A 57 -37.70 30.79 1.80
N SER A 58 -38.16 29.60 2.19
CA SER A 58 -39.46 29.37 2.83
C SER A 58 -39.33 28.96 4.30
N ALA A 59 -40.32 29.37 5.11
CA ALA A 59 -40.28 29.29 6.56
C ALA A 59 -40.81 27.96 7.15
N THR A 60 -40.57 27.78 8.45
CA THR A 60 -41.17 26.74 9.30
C THR A 60 -42.70 26.87 9.41
N PRO A 61 -43.37 25.77 9.82
CA PRO A 61 -44.22 25.90 10.99
C PRO A 61 -44.08 24.77 12.03
N SER A 62 -44.61 25.10 13.21
CA SER A 62 -44.56 24.43 14.51
C SER A 62 -45.25 23.07 14.66
N SER A 63 -44.87 22.37 15.74
CA SER A 63 -45.49 21.18 16.34
C SER A 63 -46.98 21.32 16.69
N PRO A 64 -47.64 20.20 17.02
CA PRO A 64 -48.45 20.20 18.25
C PRO A 64 -48.22 19.00 19.19
N THR A 65 -48.55 19.27 20.45
CA THR A 65 -48.50 18.47 21.68
C THR A 65 -49.28 17.15 21.69
N SER A 66 -48.79 16.22 22.54
CA SER A 66 -49.50 15.03 23.04
C SER A 66 -50.77 15.37 23.86
N PRO A 67 -51.60 14.35 24.14
CA PRO A 67 -52.27 14.22 25.44
C PRO A 67 -51.76 13.01 26.23
N ASN A 68 -51.77 13.17 27.54
CA ASN A 68 -51.40 12.18 28.55
C ASN A 68 -52.69 11.55 29.10
N THR A 69 -52.74 10.23 29.30
CA THR A 69 -53.75 9.64 30.21
C THR A 69 -53.24 8.37 30.87
N SER A 70 -53.17 8.41 32.20
CA SER A 70 -52.94 7.28 33.08
C SER A 70 -54.25 6.57 33.43
N ALA A 71 -54.21 5.26 33.62
CA ALA A 71 -55.12 4.55 34.51
C ALA A 71 -54.53 3.19 34.92
N ALA A 72 -54.24 3.04 36.21
CA ALA A 72 -54.08 1.74 36.86
C ALA A 72 -55.19 1.62 37.91
N SER A 73 -55.77 0.42 38.12
CA SER A 73 -56.10 -0.17 39.44
C SER A 73 -57.06 -1.36 39.39
N SER A 74 -56.77 -2.34 40.25
CA SER A 74 -57.68 -3.25 40.98
C SER A 74 -58.55 -4.27 40.19
N LEU A 75 -58.50 -5.60 40.45
CA LEU A 75 -58.65 -6.41 41.69
C LEU A 75 -60.10 -6.63 42.16
N THR A 76 -60.62 -7.85 41.95
CA THR A 76 -61.35 -8.77 42.88
C THR A 76 -61.73 -10.04 42.08
N THR A 77 -61.28 -11.27 42.35
CA THR A 77 -61.42 -12.17 43.52
C THR A 77 -62.81 -12.80 43.69
N THR A 78 -62.91 -14.14 43.52
CA THR A 78 -63.82 -15.07 44.24
C THR A 78 -63.24 -16.51 44.26
N LYS A 79 -63.53 -17.29 45.32
CA LYS A 79 -63.12 -18.71 45.57
C LYS A 79 -64.32 -19.65 45.38
N ALA A 80 -64.28 -21.00 45.33
CA ALA A 80 -63.27 -22.07 45.49
C ALA A 80 -63.85 -23.34 44.77
N SER A 81 -63.35 -24.59 44.82
CA SER A 81 -62.11 -25.29 45.26
C SER A 81 -62.12 -26.70 44.61
N ASP A 82 -61.00 -27.45 44.64
CA ASP A 82 -60.91 -28.78 45.28
C ASP A 82 -59.63 -29.58 44.95
N LEU A 83 -59.18 -30.31 45.99
CA LEU A 83 -58.46 -31.59 45.97
C LEU A 83 -56.98 -31.72 45.48
N MET A 84 -56.15 -31.96 46.51
CA MET A 84 -54.94 -32.81 46.59
C MET A 84 -53.53 -32.21 46.37
N THR A 85 -52.62 -32.73 47.21
CA THR A 85 -51.32 -32.18 47.65
C THR A 85 -50.19 -33.14 47.19
N PRO A 86 -48.94 -32.68 46.94
CA PRO A 86 -47.99 -33.44 46.11
C PRO A 86 -47.24 -34.54 46.87
N ALA A 87 -46.91 -35.62 46.16
CA ALA A 87 -46.11 -36.72 46.68
C ALA A 87 -44.61 -36.37 46.72
N ARG A 88 -44.00 -36.56 47.90
CA ARG A 88 -42.54 -36.59 48.08
C ARG A 88 -42.02 -38.02 48.03
N LEU A 89 -40.80 -38.14 47.50
CA LEU A 89 -39.79 -39.19 47.69
C LEU A 89 -40.05 -40.21 48.81
N HIS A 90 -39.97 -41.50 48.47
CA HIS A 90 -39.40 -42.53 49.34
C HIS A 90 -38.62 -43.56 48.52
N LEU A 91 -37.40 -43.88 48.97
CA LEU A 91 -36.61 -44.97 48.40
C LEU A 91 -37.19 -46.32 48.81
N VAL A 92 -37.26 -47.27 47.86
CA VAL A 92 -36.92 -48.68 48.11
C VAL A 92 -36.01 -49.15 46.99
N THR A 93 -35.07 -50.02 47.35
CA THR A 93 -33.96 -50.54 46.57
C THR A 93 -34.38 -51.41 45.38
N ASP A 94 -33.66 -51.27 44.27
CA ASP A 94 -33.40 -52.40 43.37
C ASP A 94 -31.90 -52.47 43.08
N GLN A 95 -31.31 -53.66 43.14
CA GLN A 95 -29.86 -53.89 43.07
C GLN A 95 -29.45 -54.42 41.69
N PRO A 96 -28.68 -53.67 40.88
CA PRO A 96 -28.07 -54.22 39.67
C PRO A 96 -26.90 -55.16 40.04
N GLN A 97 -26.89 -56.35 39.43
CA GLN A 97 -25.79 -57.31 39.52
C GLN A 97 -24.45 -56.72 39.01
N PRO A 98 -23.30 -57.19 39.51
CA PRO A 98 -22.01 -56.59 39.19
C PRO A 98 -21.53 -56.98 37.78
N THR A 99 -21.77 -56.12 36.79
CA THR A 99 -21.04 -56.19 35.52
C THR A 99 -19.62 -55.69 35.73
N THR A 100 -18.63 -56.57 35.58
CA THR A 100 -17.20 -56.25 35.73
C THR A 100 -16.69 -55.36 34.60
N SER A 101 -17.00 -54.07 34.64
CA SER A 101 -16.22 -53.05 33.94
C SER A 101 -14.90 -52.88 34.67
N LYS A 102 -13.79 -53.31 34.05
CA LYS A 102 -12.45 -52.97 34.54
C LYS A 102 -12.36 -51.46 34.72
N GLU A 103 -12.02 -51.02 35.92
CA GLU A 103 -11.50 -49.67 36.10
C GLU A 103 -10.25 -49.54 35.24
N THR A 104 -10.35 -48.82 34.14
CA THR A 104 -9.19 -48.44 33.35
C THR A 104 -8.46 -47.40 34.17
N THR A 105 -7.36 -47.81 34.81
CA THR A 105 -6.49 -46.96 35.60
C THR A 105 -6.17 -45.70 34.80
N GLY A 106 -6.66 -44.54 35.26
CA GLY A 106 -6.44 -43.28 34.58
C GLY A 106 -4.94 -43.02 34.51
N GLY A 107 -4.36 -43.13 33.31
CA GLY A 107 -3.00 -42.68 33.06
C GLY A 107 -2.87 -41.20 33.41
N PRO A 108 -1.65 -40.71 33.71
CA PRO A 108 -1.45 -39.32 34.13
C PRO A 108 -2.12 -38.37 33.12
N LEU A 109 -3.01 -37.51 33.65
CA LEU A 109 -3.67 -36.47 32.88
C LEU A 109 -2.60 -35.70 32.11
N TRP A 110 -2.85 -35.48 30.82
CA TRP A 110 -2.03 -34.57 30.06
C TRP A 110 -2.35 -33.13 30.49
N ASP A 111 -1.32 -32.35 30.79
CA ASP A 111 -1.44 -30.91 30.91
C ASP A 111 -1.85 -30.29 29.56
N VAL A 112 -2.51 -29.14 29.61
CA VAL A 112 -2.90 -28.41 28.39
C VAL A 112 -1.62 -27.98 27.65
N PRO A 113 -1.41 -28.41 26.39
CA PRO A 113 -0.19 -28.09 25.67
C PRO A 113 -0.15 -26.61 25.33
N VAL A 114 1.04 -26.03 25.38
CA VAL A 114 1.27 -24.61 25.05
C VAL A 114 1.26 -24.49 23.52
N PRO A 115 0.36 -23.68 22.91
CA PRO A 115 0.31 -23.50 21.47
C PRO A 115 1.68 -23.13 20.87
N LEU A 116 2.10 -23.85 19.82
CA LEU A 116 3.38 -23.63 19.11
C LEU A 116 3.53 -22.22 18.50
N THR A 117 2.44 -21.48 18.45
CA THR A 117 2.40 -20.03 18.27
C THR A 117 1.41 -19.48 19.29
N GLY A 118 1.72 -18.33 19.89
CA GLY A 118 0.68 -17.50 20.50
C GLY A 118 -0.48 -17.26 19.51
N PRO A 119 -1.68 -16.88 19.98
CA PRO A 119 -2.92 -16.92 19.19
C PRO A 119 -2.76 -16.22 17.83
N SER A 120 -2.59 -17.03 16.78
CA SER A 120 -2.36 -16.58 15.42
C SER A 120 -3.71 -16.35 14.75
N THR A 121 -4.39 -15.26 15.14
CA THR A 121 -5.45 -14.70 14.31
C THR A 121 -4.85 -14.35 12.96
N ALA A 122 -5.33 -15.00 11.91
CA ALA A 122 -4.98 -14.66 10.54
C ALA A 122 -5.24 -13.15 10.34
N PRO A 123 -4.35 -12.43 9.64
CA PRO A 123 -4.54 -11.00 9.44
C PRO A 123 -5.80 -10.75 8.61
N PRO A 124 -6.43 -9.56 8.75
CA PRO A 124 -7.70 -9.26 8.09
C PRO A 124 -7.58 -9.32 6.56
N PRO A 125 -8.67 -9.62 5.85
CA PRO A 125 -8.70 -9.59 4.40
C PRO A 125 -8.44 -8.17 3.87
N PHE A 126 -7.88 -8.06 2.67
CA PHE A 126 -7.61 -6.77 2.05
C PHE A 126 -8.92 -6.01 1.78
N PRO A 127 -9.08 -4.76 2.28
CA PRO A 127 -10.33 -4.00 2.17
C PRO A 127 -10.46 -3.38 0.77
N ALA A 128 -10.71 -4.19 -0.25
CA ALA A 128 -10.71 -3.75 -1.66
C ALA A 128 -11.77 -2.68 -1.97
N ASP A 129 -12.79 -2.52 -1.12
CA ASP A 129 -13.87 -1.55 -1.22
C ASP A 129 -13.43 -0.09 -0.93
N VAL A 130 -12.27 0.13 -0.28
CA VAL A 130 -11.65 1.48 -0.14
C VAL A 130 -11.32 2.11 -1.49
N PHE A 131 -11.13 1.27 -2.52
CA PHE A 131 -10.80 1.71 -3.86
C PHE A 131 -12.07 2.07 -4.65
N PRO A 132 -11.98 3.10 -5.52
CA PRO A 132 -13.03 3.37 -6.52
C PRO A 132 -13.22 2.15 -7.42
N THR A 133 -14.43 1.97 -7.94
CA THR A 133 -14.84 0.82 -8.79
C THR A 133 -13.81 0.46 -9.86
N TRP A 134 -13.24 1.43 -10.58
CA TRP A 134 -12.27 1.16 -11.65
C TRP A 134 -10.99 0.45 -11.17
N LEU A 135 -10.59 0.65 -9.91
CA LEU A 135 -9.39 0.08 -9.31
C LEU A 135 -9.73 -1.18 -8.49
N ARG A 136 -10.85 -1.15 -7.74
CA ARG A 136 -11.38 -2.31 -7.01
C ARG A 136 -11.66 -3.49 -7.94
N ASP A 137 -12.33 -3.24 -9.06
CA ASP A 137 -12.71 -4.28 -10.03
C ASP A 137 -11.47 -4.85 -10.73
N MET A 138 -10.41 -4.05 -10.88
CA MET A 138 -9.11 -4.54 -11.36
C MET A 138 -8.40 -5.39 -10.31
N VAL A 139 -8.28 -4.91 -9.06
CA VAL A 139 -7.63 -5.64 -7.96
C VAL A 139 -8.32 -7.00 -7.71
N THR A 140 -9.65 -7.02 -7.62
CA THR A 140 -10.44 -8.24 -7.45
C THR A 140 -10.44 -9.11 -8.71
N GLY A 141 -10.49 -8.50 -9.90
CA GLY A 141 -10.39 -9.20 -11.19
C GLY A 141 -9.06 -9.92 -11.38
N VAL A 142 -7.95 -9.25 -11.05
CA VAL A 142 -6.61 -9.85 -11.03
C VAL A 142 -6.56 -10.97 -10.00
N ALA A 143 -6.88 -10.68 -8.73
CA ALA A 143 -6.85 -11.67 -7.65
C ALA A 143 -7.61 -12.96 -8.00
N ARG A 144 -8.82 -12.82 -8.57
CA ARG A 144 -9.60 -13.93 -9.12
C ARG A 144 -8.82 -14.64 -10.22
N PHE A 145 -8.49 -13.95 -11.33
CA PHE A 145 -7.86 -14.56 -12.51
C PHE A 145 -6.52 -15.24 -12.20
N THR A 146 -5.67 -14.63 -11.39
CA THR A 146 -4.40 -15.21 -10.96
C THR A 146 -4.55 -16.20 -9.81
N GLN A 147 -5.73 -16.38 -9.21
CA GLN A 147 -5.96 -17.21 -8.01
C GLN A 147 -4.92 -16.90 -6.92
N THR A 148 -4.89 -15.62 -6.53
CA THR A 148 -4.05 -15.05 -5.48
C THR A 148 -4.91 -14.21 -4.55
N ASP A 149 -4.50 -14.07 -3.29
CA ASP A 149 -5.16 -13.17 -2.33
C ASP A 149 -5.18 -11.70 -2.85
N PRO A 150 -6.30 -10.97 -2.74
CA PRO A 150 -6.42 -9.57 -3.15
C PRO A 150 -5.38 -8.62 -2.57
N ALA A 151 -4.79 -8.91 -1.41
CA ALA A 151 -3.70 -8.14 -0.82
C ALA A 151 -2.49 -7.99 -1.76
N MET A 152 -2.23 -9.00 -2.61
CA MET A 152 -1.13 -8.97 -3.56
C MET A 152 -1.33 -7.88 -4.63
N ALA A 153 -2.50 -7.87 -5.28
CA ALA A 153 -2.84 -6.88 -6.30
C ALA A 153 -3.14 -5.50 -5.66
N GLY A 154 -3.78 -5.47 -4.49
CA GLY A 154 -4.12 -4.25 -3.76
C GLY A 154 -2.89 -3.48 -3.27
N THR A 155 -1.88 -4.16 -2.75
CA THR A 155 -0.61 -3.51 -2.35
C THR A 155 0.13 -2.94 -3.58
N LEU A 156 0.15 -3.68 -4.69
CA LEU A 156 0.69 -3.17 -5.96
C LEU A 156 -0.12 -1.99 -6.50
N ALA A 157 -1.44 -1.94 -6.31
CA ALA A 157 -2.26 -0.79 -6.69
C ALA A 157 -1.84 0.49 -5.92
N VAL A 158 -1.62 0.39 -4.61
CA VAL A 158 -1.08 1.51 -3.80
C VAL A 158 0.29 1.95 -4.34
N ALA A 159 1.18 1.02 -4.64
CA ALA A 159 2.49 1.32 -5.21
C ALA A 159 2.42 1.97 -6.62
N VAL A 160 1.47 1.56 -7.45
CA VAL A 160 1.25 2.16 -8.78
C VAL A 160 0.73 3.59 -8.66
N LEU A 161 -0.24 3.85 -7.76
CA LEU A 161 -0.69 5.21 -7.46
C LEU A 161 0.46 6.08 -6.92
N SER A 162 1.28 5.50 -6.04
CA SER A 162 2.49 6.13 -5.48
C SER A 162 3.53 6.48 -6.56
N ALA A 163 3.71 5.62 -7.57
CA ALA A 163 4.58 5.91 -8.71
C ALA A 163 4.06 7.07 -9.59
N CYS A 164 2.73 7.23 -9.71
CA CYS A 164 2.14 8.36 -10.43
C CYS A 164 2.19 9.68 -9.63
N ALA A 165 1.93 9.64 -8.33
CA ALA A 165 1.68 10.84 -7.51
C ALA A 165 2.84 11.23 -6.57
N GLY A 166 3.82 10.35 -6.33
CA GLY A 166 4.98 10.63 -5.50
C GLY A 166 5.77 11.84 -6.00
N GLY A 167 6.03 12.81 -5.10
CA GLY A 167 6.68 14.07 -5.44
C GLY A 167 5.83 15.02 -6.31
N ARG A 168 4.55 14.71 -6.49
CA ARG A 168 3.56 15.52 -7.24
C ARG A 168 2.30 15.82 -6.43
N LEU A 169 2.09 15.12 -5.31
CA LEU A 169 1.11 15.41 -4.29
C LEU A 169 1.75 15.35 -2.88
N GLU A 170 1.38 16.28 -2.02
CA GLU A 170 1.66 16.31 -0.58
C GLU A 170 0.32 16.47 0.17
N VAL A 171 0.18 15.84 1.34
CA VAL A 171 -0.98 16.02 2.21
C VAL A 171 -0.60 16.90 3.40
N GLU A 172 -1.34 17.98 3.62
CA GLU A 172 -1.15 18.92 4.74
C GLU A 172 -2.33 18.81 5.73
N PRO A 173 -2.25 17.91 6.75
CA PRO A 173 -3.33 17.71 7.73
C PRO A 173 -3.53 18.86 8.71
N VAL A 174 -2.49 19.67 8.93
CA VAL A 174 -2.46 20.91 9.70
C VAL A 174 -1.36 21.79 9.11
N PRO A 175 -1.47 23.13 9.15
CA PRO A 175 -0.48 24.02 8.53
C PRO A 175 0.95 23.73 9.00
N GLY A 176 1.86 23.53 8.04
CA GLY A 176 3.29 23.31 8.31
C GLY A 176 3.71 21.86 8.54
N TRP A 177 2.78 20.90 8.64
CA TRP A 177 3.09 19.47 8.53
C TRP A 177 2.67 18.99 7.15
N ARG A 178 3.63 18.50 6.35
CA ARG A 178 3.36 17.92 5.03
C ARG A 178 3.91 16.51 4.93
N GLU A 179 3.10 15.60 4.41
CA GLU A 179 3.52 14.24 4.06
C GLU A 179 3.49 14.04 2.53
N PRO A 180 4.60 13.65 1.90
CA PRO A 180 4.60 13.29 0.48
C PRO A 180 3.97 11.91 0.29
N VAL A 181 3.15 11.73 -0.76
CA VAL A 181 2.33 10.51 -0.92
C VAL A 181 3.11 9.24 -1.34
N ASN A 182 4.43 9.28 -1.45
CA ASN A 182 5.21 8.13 -1.85
C ASN A 182 5.33 7.08 -0.72
N VAL A 183 5.13 5.80 -1.04
CA VAL A 183 5.16 4.70 -0.05
C VAL A 183 6.28 3.69 -0.32
N PHE A 184 6.72 3.05 0.77
CA PHE A 184 7.46 1.79 0.70
C PHE A 184 6.50 0.66 1.09
N ALA A 185 6.45 -0.41 0.29
CA ALA A 185 5.56 -1.54 0.49
C ALA A 185 6.28 -2.87 0.20
N ALA A 186 5.90 -3.94 0.90
CA ALA A 186 6.48 -5.26 0.75
C ALA A 186 5.39 -6.33 0.74
N VAL A 187 5.31 -7.10 -0.33
CA VAL A 187 4.40 -8.24 -0.46
C VAL A 187 5.20 -9.52 -0.21
N ILE A 188 4.94 -10.18 0.92
CA ILE A 188 5.69 -11.36 1.34
C ILE A 188 4.92 -12.62 0.94
N ALA A 189 5.38 -13.29 -0.12
CA ALA A 189 4.72 -14.48 -0.67
C ALA A 189 5.72 -15.55 -1.11
N GLY A 190 5.34 -16.82 -0.94
CA GLY A 190 6.18 -17.98 -1.25
C GLY A 190 6.58 -18.12 -2.74
N PRO A 191 7.53 -19.01 -3.05
CA PRO A 191 7.78 -19.41 -4.44
C PRO A 191 6.52 -20.06 -5.04
N GLY A 192 6.19 -19.76 -6.30
CA GLY A 192 4.99 -20.30 -6.95
C GLY A 192 3.66 -19.62 -6.59
N GLU A 193 3.67 -18.54 -5.79
CA GLU A 193 2.48 -17.71 -5.48
C GLU A 193 2.08 -16.73 -6.59
N ARG A 194 2.45 -17.01 -7.85
CA ARG A 194 2.04 -16.23 -9.04
C ARG A 194 2.31 -14.70 -8.94
N LYS A 195 3.37 -14.31 -8.22
CA LYS A 195 3.86 -12.92 -8.09
C LYS A 195 4.02 -12.20 -9.43
N SER A 196 4.84 -12.75 -10.34
CA SER A 196 5.19 -12.13 -11.62
C SER A 196 3.99 -11.86 -12.54
N PRO A 197 3.00 -12.77 -12.70
CA PRO A 197 1.74 -12.45 -13.37
C PRO A 197 0.98 -11.25 -12.78
N VAL A 198 0.92 -11.13 -11.45
CA VAL A 198 0.22 -10.01 -10.79
C VAL A 198 1.00 -8.71 -10.97
N HIS A 199 2.30 -8.71 -10.68
CA HIS A 199 3.20 -7.58 -10.92
C HIS A 199 3.08 -7.04 -12.34
N ARG A 200 3.26 -7.90 -13.35
CA ARG A 200 3.22 -7.52 -14.77
C ARG A 200 1.88 -6.88 -15.13
N THR A 201 0.78 -7.45 -14.64
CA THR A 201 -0.57 -6.97 -14.95
C THR A 201 -0.84 -5.60 -14.31
N MET A 202 -0.39 -5.39 -13.07
CA MET A 202 -0.59 -4.13 -12.36
C MET A 202 0.38 -3.03 -12.83
N THR A 203 1.64 -3.34 -13.15
CA THR A 203 2.64 -2.34 -13.53
C THR A 203 2.63 -1.93 -15.00
N ALA A 204 2.07 -2.76 -15.90
CA ALA A 204 2.03 -2.48 -17.34
C ALA A 204 1.59 -1.05 -17.76
N PRO A 205 0.60 -0.40 -17.11
CA PRO A 205 0.22 0.97 -17.47
C PRO A 205 1.31 2.01 -17.20
N LEU A 206 2.17 1.81 -16.19
CA LEU A 206 3.30 2.70 -15.90
C LEU A 206 4.33 2.66 -17.04
N PHE A 207 4.64 1.47 -17.55
CA PHE A 207 5.53 1.32 -18.71
C PHE A 207 4.91 1.95 -19.98
N SER A 208 3.59 1.82 -20.17
CA SER A 208 2.87 2.50 -21.25
C SER A 208 2.99 4.02 -21.15
N ALA A 209 2.70 4.59 -19.97
CA ALA A 209 2.80 6.04 -19.74
C ALA A 209 4.23 6.55 -19.89
N GLN A 210 5.22 5.79 -19.41
CA GLN A 210 6.64 6.10 -19.60
C GLN A 210 7.02 6.16 -21.10
N SER A 211 6.48 5.25 -21.93
CA SER A 211 6.70 5.30 -23.38
C SER A 211 6.11 6.55 -24.01
N THR A 212 4.86 6.89 -23.67
CA THR A 212 4.17 8.09 -24.18
C THR A 212 4.86 9.39 -23.74
N LEU A 213 5.31 9.47 -22.48
CA LEU A 213 6.09 10.61 -21.97
C LEU A 213 7.45 10.72 -22.69
N ALA A 214 8.13 9.60 -22.93
CA ALA A 214 9.38 9.59 -23.69
C ALA A 214 9.16 10.06 -25.13
N GLU A 215 8.11 9.60 -25.81
CA GLU A 215 7.76 10.02 -27.17
C GLU A 215 7.43 11.52 -27.25
N ALA A 216 6.69 12.06 -26.28
CA ALA A 216 6.39 13.50 -26.21
C ALA A 216 7.64 14.37 -25.98
N VAL A 217 8.64 13.87 -25.26
CA VAL A 217 9.87 14.61 -24.92
C VAL A 217 10.98 14.45 -25.96
N ARG A 218 11.00 13.35 -26.75
CA ARG A 218 12.01 13.09 -27.80
C ARG A 218 12.29 14.27 -28.75
N PRO A 219 11.30 14.99 -29.31
CA PRO A 219 11.57 16.13 -30.18
C PRO A 219 12.32 17.26 -29.46
N ARG A 220 11.95 17.54 -28.20
CA ARG A 220 12.61 18.55 -27.35
C ARG A 220 14.04 18.16 -27.01
N ILE A 221 14.31 16.87 -26.80
CA ILE A 221 15.69 16.37 -26.64
C ILE A 221 16.50 16.63 -27.91
N ALA A 222 15.98 16.23 -29.08
CA ALA A 222 16.69 16.41 -30.34
C ALA A 222 16.98 17.89 -30.65
N GLU A 223 16.02 18.78 -30.41
CA GLU A 223 16.17 20.23 -30.55
C GLU A 223 17.20 20.80 -29.56
N ALA A 224 17.05 20.51 -28.26
CA ALA A 224 17.96 21.01 -27.23
C ALA A 224 19.39 20.49 -27.41
N SER A 225 19.57 19.21 -27.77
CA SER A 225 20.88 18.64 -28.09
C SER A 225 21.51 19.31 -29.31
N ALA A 226 20.76 19.56 -30.37
CA ALA A 226 21.28 20.25 -31.55
C ALA A 226 21.68 21.70 -31.24
N LEU A 227 20.91 22.41 -30.42
CA LEU A 227 21.23 23.77 -29.97
C LEU A 227 22.46 23.80 -29.05
N ARG A 228 22.57 22.84 -28.10
CA ARG A 228 23.75 22.64 -27.26
C ARG A 228 25.00 22.38 -28.10
N ASP A 229 24.95 21.41 -29.02
CA ASP A 229 26.04 21.07 -29.95
C ASP A 229 26.53 22.28 -30.77
N ILE A 230 25.62 23.17 -31.19
CA ILE A 230 25.96 24.40 -31.93
C ILE A 230 26.66 25.39 -30.99
N ALA A 231 26.12 25.62 -29.80
CA ALA A 231 26.67 26.55 -28.83
C ALA A 231 28.04 26.10 -28.31
N ASP A 232 28.23 24.81 -28.04
CA ASP A 232 29.53 24.23 -27.66
C ASP A 232 30.59 24.48 -28.74
N ARG A 233 30.25 24.28 -30.02
CA ARG A 233 31.16 24.58 -31.15
C ARG A 233 31.48 26.07 -31.27
N GLN A 234 30.52 26.96 -30.97
CA GLN A 234 30.76 28.41 -30.93
C GLN A 234 31.70 28.77 -29.76
N ALA A 235 31.50 28.19 -28.58
CA ALA A 235 32.37 28.39 -27.43
C ALA A 235 33.81 27.91 -27.71
N GLU A 236 33.99 26.73 -28.31
CA GLU A 236 35.31 26.23 -28.70
C GLU A 236 35.99 27.09 -29.78
N GLN A 237 35.22 27.61 -30.76
CA GLN A 237 35.74 28.55 -31.76
C GLN A 237 36.20 29.86 -31.11
N ALA A 238 35.40 30.45 -30.23
CA ALA A 238 35.75 31.68 -29.53
C ALA A 238 36.97 31.50 -28.61
N LYS A 239 37.03 30.40 -27.83
CA LYS A 239 38.23 30.01 -27.05
C LYS A 239 39.47 29.91 -27.93
N ALA A 240 39.37 29.28 -29.10
CA ALA A 240 40.48 29.13 -30.04
C ALA A 240 40.90 30.44 -30.71
N GLN A 241 40.00 31.42 -30.84
CA GLN A 241 40.34 32.78 -31.31
C GLN A 241 41.05 33.58 -30.21
N ALA A 242 40.51 33.56 -28.98
CA ALA A 242 41.13 34.21 -27.82
C ALA A 242 42.56 33.72 -27.57
N ALA A 243 42.79 32.40 -27.67
CA ALA A 243 44.11 31.80 -27.52
C ALA A 243 45.11 32.16 -28.65
N LYS A 244 44.64 32.63 -29.80
CA LYS A 244 45.47 33.04 -30.96
C LYS A 244 45.66 34.56 -31.06
N ALA A 245 44.85 35.35 -30.37
CA ALA A 245 44.96 36.81 -30.40
C ALA A 245 46.31 37.25 -29.83
N THR A 246 47.08 38.03 -30.60
CA THR A 246 48.42 38.50 -30.18
C THR A 246 48.41 39.91 -29.60
N ASP A 247 47.42 40.73 -29.94
CA ASP A 247 47.22 42.09 -29.42
C ASP A 247 46.46 42.08 -28.08
N PRO A 248 46.90 42.83 -27.04
CA PRO A 248 46.27 42.82 -25.72
C PRO A 248 44.78 43.20 -25.71
N GLY A 249 44.38 44.26 -26.41
CA GLY A 249 42.97 44.70 -26.41
C GLY A 249 42.06 43.68 -27.08
N LYS A 250 42.52 43.11 -28.20
CA LYS A 250 41.77 42.05 -28.91
C LYS A 250 41.76 40.71 -28.17
N ARG A 251 42.75 40.43 -27.30
CA ARG A 251 42.73 39.26 -26.41
C ARG A 251 41.60 39.38 -25.39
N ASP A 252 41.47 40.54 -24.75
CA ASP A 252 40.48 40.75 -23.69
C ASP A 252 39.05 40.70 -24.25
N GLU A 253 38.81 41.31 -25.41
CA GLU A 253 37.53 41.22 -26.14
C GLU A 253 37.19 39.76 -26.52
N ALA A 254 38.13 39.04 -27.15
CA ALA A 254 37.91 37.64 -27.56
C ALA A 254 37.76 36.69 -26.37
N ALA A 255 38.44 36.96 -25.24
CA ALA A 255 38.28 36.20 -24.00
C ALA A 255 36.88 36.42 -23.38
N ALA A 256 36.38 37.66 -23.38
CA ALA A 256 35.02 37.96 -22.94
C ALA A 256 33.96 37.26 -23.83
N GLU A 257 34.15 37.26 -25.15
CA GLU A 257 33.29 36.52 -26.08
C GLU A 257 33.35 35.00 -25.83
N ALA A 258 34.53 34.44 -25.61
CA ALA A 258 34.70 33.01 -25.30
C ALA A 258 33.99 32.59 -24.00
N VAL A 259 34.04 33.44 -22.97
CA VAL A 259 33.32 33.22 -21.70
C VAL A 259 31.81 33.34 -21.90
N ALA A 260 31.33 34.37 -22.61
CA ALA A 260 29.92 34.56 -22.89
C ALA A 260 29.32 33.41 -23.73
N ALA A 261 30.08 32.93 -24.73
CA ALA A 261 29.72 31.76 -25.53
C ALA A 261 29.69 30.48 -24.69
N ALA A 262 30.66 30.27 -23.80
CA ALA A 262 30.65 29.12 -22.88
C ALA A 262 29.45 29.13 -21.92
N ILE A 263 29.14 30.28 -21.29
CA ILE A 263 27.97 30.43 -20.41
C ILE A 263 26.66 30.19 -21.18
N SER A 264 26.55 30.70 -22.40
CA SER A 264 25.39 30.45 -23.27
C SER A 264 25.29 28.98 -23.66
N ALA A 265 26.43 28.35 -23.95
CA ALA A 265 26.56 26.92 -24.23
C ALA A 265 26.34 26.03 -23.01
N GLU A 266 26.35 26.57 -21.78
CA GLU A 266 26.03 25.86 -20.54
C GLU A 266 24.54 26.00 -20.16
N ALA A 267 23.91 27.14 -20.45
CA ALA A 267 22.51 27.44 -20.12
C ALA A 267 21.43 26.59 -20.86
N ILE A 268 21.75 26.00 -22.01
CA ILE A 268 20.82 25.15 -22.81
C ILE A 268 20.62 23.75 -22.19
N THR A 269 19.79 23.64 -21.16
CA THR A 269 19.50 22.33 -20.52
C THR A 269 18.88 21.33 -21.51
N VAL A 270 19.59 20.24 -21.79
CA VAL A 270 19.05 19.08 -22.53
C VAL A 270 18.25 18.20 -21.56
N PRO A 271 16.94 17.98 -21.75
CA PRO A 271 16.15 17.17 -20.85
C PRO A 271 16.52 15.68 -20.95
N GLY A 272 16.41 14.96 -19.83
CA GLY A 272 16.51 13.50 -19.83
C GLY A 272 15.26 12.83 -20.43
N LEU A 273 15.40 11.55 -20.81
CA LEU A 273 14.22 10.72 -21.10
C LEU A 273 13.46 10.43 -19.79
N PRO A 274 12.15 10.76 -19.70
CA PRO A 274 11.36 10.47 -18.52
C PRO A 274 11.35 8.98 -18.16
N ARG A 275 11.53 8.68 -16.87
CA ARG A 275 11.37 7.36 -16.28
C ARG A 275 10.48 7.46 -15.04
N LEU A 276 9.47 6.59 -14.99
CA LEU A 276 8.57 6.46 -13.85
C LEU A 276 8.99 5.28 -12.96
N ILE A 277 9.55 4.23 -13.56
CA ILE A 277 9.78 2.93 -12.93
C ILE A 277 11.11 2.31 -13.37
N VAL A 278 11.80 1.65 -12.45
CA VAL A 278 12.95 0.76 -12.70
C VAL A 278 12.82 -0.53 -11.89
N ASP A 279 13.45 -1.62 -12.33
CA ASP A 279 13.39 -2.91 -11.64
C ASP A 279 14.39 -3.01 -10.48
N ASP A 280 15.59 -2.47 -10.66
CA ASP A 280 16.65 -2.35 -9.64
C ASP A 280 17.58 -1.16 -9.95
N ALA A 281 18.24 -0.60 -8.94
CA ALA A 281 19.25 0.43 -9.05
C ALA A 281 20.16 0.46 -7.81
N THR A 282 21.48 0.62 -8.01
CA THR A 282 22.38 0.90 -6.86
C THR A 282 22.02 2.25 -6.23
N PRO A 283 22.31 2.48 -4.93
CA PRO A 283 22.00 3.75 -4.27
C PRO A 283 22.53 4.98 -5.01
N GLU A 284 23.73 4.89 -5.59
CA GLU A 284 24.41 5.97 -6.31
C GLU A 284 23.81 6.22 -7.71
N ALA A 285 23.28 5.17 -8.35
CA ALA A 285 22.53 5.29 -9.60
C ALA A 285 21.14 5.88 -9.33
N LEU A 286 20.51 5.50 -8.21
CA LEU A 286 19.18 5.95 -7.81
C LEU A 286 19.12 7.46 -7.55
N ILE A 287 20.15 8.08 -6.96
CA ILE A 287 20.24 9.55 -6.83
C ILE A 287 20.22 10.21 -8.20
N GLY A 288 21.04 9.72 -9.15
CA GLY A 288 21.09 10.28 -10.51
C GLY A 288 19.79 10.09 -11.30
N LEU A 289 19.13 8.94 -11.11
CA LEU A 289 17.81 8.66 -11.69
C LEU A 289 16.73 9.60 -11.13
N MET A 290 16.72 9.83 -9.81
CA MET A 290 15.81 10.80 -9.19
C MET A 290 16.09 12.22 -9.70
N ALA A 291 17.35 12.68 -9.73
CA ALA A 291 17.71 14.01 -10.24
C ALA A 291 17.23 14.23 -11.68
N ALA A 292 17.51 13.28 -12.58
CA ALA A 292 17.06 13.31 -13.97
C ALA A 292 15.53 13.27 -14.16
N ASN A 293 14.76 12.96 -13.12
CA ASN A 293 13.31 12.88 -13.14
C ASN A 293 12.62 13.87 -12.18
N GLY A 294 13.30 14.95 -11.79
CA GLY A 294 12.74 15.98 -10.90
C GLY A 294 12.43 15.42 -9.51
N GLY A 295 13.40 14.66 -8.97
CA GLY A 295 13.38 14.04 -7.65
C GLY A 295 12.62 12.71 -7.52
N ARG A 296 12.00 12.21 -8.58
CA ARG A 296 11.05 11.09 -8.49
C ARG A 296 11.59 9.81 -9.07
N MET A 297 11.30 8.68 -8.41
CA MET A 297 11.51 7.35 -8.99
C MET A 297 10.62 6.31 -8.30
N ALA A 298 10.24 5.25 -9.01
CA ALA A 298 9.65 4.06 -8.42
C ALA A 298 10.52 2.83 -8.69
N ILE A 299 10.73 2.01 -7.66
CA ILE A 299 11.28 0.66 -7.78
C ILE A 299 10.14 -0.31 -7.45
N ILE A 300 9.58 -0.96 -8.48
CA ILE A 300 8.50 -1.93 -8.29
C ILE A 300 8.95 -3.26 -8.89
N SER A 301 9.29 -4.23 -8.05
CA SER A 301 9.90 -5.51 -8.45
C SER A 301 9.08 -6.70 -7.95
N ASP A 302 8.98 -7.75 -8.76
CA ASP A 302 8.38 -9.04 -8.39
C ASP A 302 9.35 -9.96 -7.62
N GLU A 303 10.57 -9.47 -7.37
CA GLU A 303 11.65 -10.15 -6.67
C GLU A 303 12.10 -9.42 -5.39
N GLY A 304 12.83 -10.15 -4.54
CA GLY A 304 13.38 -9.62 -3.28
C GLY A 304 14.79 -9.03 -3.38
N GLY A 305 15.39 -8.96 -4.57
CA GLY A 305 16.82 -8.68 -4.77
C GLY A 305 17.33 -7.38 -4.12
N ILE A 306 16.52 -6.33 -4.15
CA ILE A 306 16.84 -5.05 -3.51
C ILE A 306 17.02 -5.16 -1.99
N PHE A 307 16.33 -6.07 -1.30
CA PHE A 307 16.58 -6.30 0.12
C PHE A 307 17.95 -6.93 0.39
N ASP A 308 18.45 -7.78 -0.52
CA ASP A 308 19.81 -8.29 -0.43
C ASP A 308 20.84 -7.17 -0.73
N THR A 309 20.54 -6.25 -1.65
CA THR A 309 21.34 -5.03 -1.89
C THR A 309 21.39 -4.12 -0.66
N LEU A 310 20.23 -3.85 -0.07
CA LEU A 310 20.09 -3.09 1.18
C LEU A 310 20.78 -3.77 2.36
N ALA A 311 20.79 -5.11 2.41
CA ALA A 311 21.53 -5.89 3.41
C ALA A 311 23.04 -6.03 3.13
N GLY A 312 23.61 -5.26 2.19
CA GLY A 312 25.05 -5.17 1.98
C GLY A 312 25.66 -6.20 1.03
N ARG A 313 24.88 -6.92 0.20
CA ARG A 313 25.42 -7.92 -0.76
C ARG A 313 26.53 -7.38 -1.67
N TYR A 314 26.54 -6.07 -1.96
CA TYR A 314 27.48 -5.43 -2.89
C TYR A 314 28.51 -4.50 -2.22
N SER A 315 28.42 -4.24 -0.91
CA SER A 315 29.38 -3.39 -0.19
C SER A 315 29.33 -3.67 1.32
N GLY A 316 30.49 -3.62 1.99
CA GLY A 316 30.63 -3.94 3.41
C GLY A 316 29.89 -3.00 4.38
N ALA A 317 29.34 -1.90 3.88
CA ALA A 317 28.36 -1.06 4.57
C ALA A 317 27.37 -0.52 3.51
N PRO A 318 26.05 -0.81 3.61
CA PRO A 318 25.08 -0.40 2.60
C PRO A 318 24.72 1.10 2.73
N ASN A 319 24.76 1.82 1.60
CA ASN A 319 24.34 3.21 1.53
C ASN A 319 22.80 3.33 1.50
N LEU A 320 22.18 3.52 2.68
CA LEU A 320 20.72 3.62 2.82
C LEU A 320 20.17 5.04 2.61
N ASP A 321 21.02 6.07 2.55
CA ASP A 321 20.59 7.48 2.52
C ASP A 321 19.58 7.80 1.41
N PRO A 322 19.74 7.33 0.15
CA PRO A 322 18.77 7.59 -0.92
C PRO A 322 17.37 7.04 -0.62
N TYR A 323 17.29 5.95 0.12
CA TYR A 323 16.02 5.34 0.55
C TYR A 323 15.40 6.11 1.71
N LEU A 324 16.19 6.41 2.75
CA LEU A 324 15.70 7.10 3.94
C LEU A 324 15.24 8.53 3.62
N LYS A 325 16.00 9.25 2.79
CA LYS A 325 15.70 10.62 2.33
C LYS A 325 14.60 10.63 1.27
N GLY A 326 14.64 9.72 0.30
CA GLY A 326 13.59 9.57 -0.71
C GLY A 326 12.23 9.13 -0.16
N HIS A 327 12.19 8.42 0.97
CA HIS A 327 10.95 8.21 1.72
C HIS A 327 10.47 9.50 2.39
N ALA A 328 11.39 10.29 2.96
CA ALA A 328 11.07 11.43 3.82
C ALA A 328 10.84 12.76 3.07
N GLY A 329 11.16 12.85 1.78
CA GLY A 329 11.16 14.14 1.05
C GLY A 329 12.36 15.04 1.38
N GLN A 330 13.43 14.48 1.97
CA GLN A 330 14.56 15.28 2.49
C GLN A 330 15.64 15.52 1.42
N PRO A 331 16.16 16.75 1.25
CA PRO A 331 17.20 17.04 0.27
C PRO A 331 18.41 16.10 0.35
N MET A 332 18.94 15.71 -0.82
CA MET A 332 20.13 14.87 -0.93
C MET A 332 21.00 15.28 -2.10
N SER A 333 22.32 15.11 -1.95
CA SER A 333 23.29 15.27 -3.03
C SER A 333 24.26 14.09 -3.06
N ASN A 334 24.86 13.83 -4.22
CA ASN A 334 26.15 13.16 -4.29
C ASN A 334 27.18 14.06 -4.97
N GLU A 335 28.32 14.26 -4.31
CA GLU A 335 29.51 14.82 -4.93
C GLU A 335 30.34 13.70 -5.55
N ARG A 336 31.01 13.97 -6.67
CA ARG A 336 31.92 13.03 -7.31
C ARG A 336 33.16 13.79 -7.77
N GLN A 337 34.34 13.21 -7.56
CA GLN A 337 35.60 13.85 -7.96
C GLN A 337 35.82 13.88 -9.48
N THR A 338 35.17 13.00 -10.23
CA THR A 338 35.44 12.77 -11.67
C THR A 338 34.35 13.28 -12.62
N ARG A 339 33.24 13.78 -12.09
CA ARG A 339 32.13 14.39 -12.85
C ARG A 339 31.28 15.24 -11.92
N GLU A 340 30.48 16.13 -12.48
CA GLU A 340 29.54 16.93 -11.71
C GLU A 340 28.59 16.05 -10.88
N GLY A 341 28.27 16.55 -9.68
CA GLY A 341 27.40 15.86 -8.73
C GLY A 341 25.93 15.87 -9.15
N ALA A 342 25.11 15.11 -8.42
CA ALA A 342 23.66 15.16 -8.59
C ALA A 342 23.00 15.58 -7.28
N THR A 343 22.23 16.68 -7.31
CA THR A 343 21.43 17.18 -6.17
C THR A 343 19.94 16.96 -6.45
N VAL A 344 19.20 16.67 -5.39
CA VAL A 344 17.76 16.43 -5.41
C VAL A 344 17.12 17.11 -4.19
N ASP A 345 16.38 18.18 -4.41
CA ASP A 345 15.82 19.00 -3.33
C ASP A 345 14.61 18.35 -2.65
N LYS A 346 13.71 17.73 -3.44
CA LYS A 346 12.49 17.07 -2.98
C LYS A 346 12.42 15.62 -3.48
N PRO A 347 13.25 14.69 -2.95
CA PRO A 347 13.27 13.32 -3.44
C PRO A 347 12.03 12.54 -2.98
N ALA A 348 11.34 11.90 -3.92
CA ALA A 348 10.17 11.07 -3.68
C ALA A 348 10.37 9.69 -4.31
N LEU A 349 10.75 8.73 -3.47
CA LEU A 349 10.99 7.35 -3.86
C LEU A 349 9.79 6.48 -3.51
N THR A 350 9.24 5.77 -4.49
CA THR A 350 8.32 4.65 -4.26
C THR A 350 9.11 3.35 -4.27
N VAL A 351 8.86 2.44 -3.32
CA VAL A 351 9.40 1.08 -3.34
C VAL A 351 8.27 0.09 -3.15
N CYS A 352 8.15 -0.91 -4.03
CA CYS A 352 7.23 -2.03 -3.82
C CYS A 352 7.88 -3.34 -4.28
N VAL A 353 8.00 -4.28 -3.37
CA VAL A 353 8.85 -5.46 -3.55
C VAL A 353 8.11 -6.73 -3.18
N MET A 354 8.10 -7.72 -4.07
CA MET A 354 7.40 -8.98 -3.83
C MET A 354 8.38 -10.07 -3.38
N ALA A 355 8.78 -10.00 -2.10
CA ALA A 355 9.83 -10.84 -1.55
C ALA A 355 9.31 -12.21 -1.04
N GLN A 356 10.24 -13.14 -0.81
CA GLN A 356 9.96 -14.41 -0.13
C GLN A 356 10.09 -14.26 1.40
N PRO A 357 9.43 -15.10 2.22
CA PRO A 357 9.56 -15.06 3.69
C PRO A 357 11.01 -15.17 4.21
N SER A 358 11.88 -15.84 3.47
CA SER A 358 13.33 -15.93 3.76
C SER A 358 14.05 -14.59 3.74
N VAL A 359 13.59 -13.66 2.89
CA VAL A 359 14.13 -12.30 2.78
C VAL A 359 13.67 -11.44 3.95
N LEU A 360 12.41 -11.59 4.37
CA LEU A 360 11.85 -10.93 5.55
C LEU A 360 12.68 -11.24 6.81
N ARG A 361 13.07 -12.52 7.01
CA ARG A 361 13.94 -12.92 8.14
C ARG A 361 15.33 -12.28 8.10
N LYS A 362 15.97 -12.21 6.93
CA LYS A 362 17.28 -11.51 6.77
C LYS A 362 17.16 -10.01 7.05
N PHE A 363 16.08 -9.39 6.58
CA PHE A 363 15.84 -7.96 6.70
C PHE A 363 15.49 -7.55 8.13
N GLY A 364 14.59 -8.31 8.79
CA GLY A 364 14.22 -8.10 10.19
C GLY A 364 15.30 -8.48 11.21
N GLY A 365 16.14 -9.47 10.89
CA GLY A 365 17.30 -9.84 11.71
C GLY A 365 18.52 -8.91 11.58
N ASN A 366 18.49 -7.93 10.67
CA ASN A 366 19.61 -7.01 10.47
C ASN A 366 19.47 -5.78 11.38
N THR A 367 20.25 -5.76 12.46
CA THR A 367 20.28 -4.69 13.46
C THR A 367 20.76 -3.35 12.93
N GLU A 368 21.55 -3.30 11.84
CA GLU A 368 21.96 -2.04 11.21
C GLU A 368 20.79 -1.42 10.43
N LEU A 369 20.02 -2.22 9.69
CA LEU A 369 18.84 -1.75 8.96
C LEU A 369 17.75 -1.27 9.92
N ALA A 370 17.52 -2.02 11.00
CA ALA A 370 16.63 -1.63 12.09
C ALA A 370 17.12 -0.35 12.78
N GLY A 371 18.41 -0.26 13.14
CA GLY A 371 18.98 0.93 13.81
C GLY A 371 18.92 2.23 12.98
N ARG A 372 18.75 2.15 11.65
CA ARG A 372 18.50 3.32 10.78
C ARG A 372 17.00 3.50 10.41
N GLY A 373 16.13 2.63 10.92
CA GLY A 373 14.67 2.66 10.75
C GLY A 373 14.16 2.44 9.34
N LEU A 374 14.94 1.76 8.48
CA LEU A 374 14.47 1.44 7.13
C LEU A 374 13.27 0.45 7.14
N PRO A 375 13.26 -0.64 7.94
CA PRO A 375 12.11 -1.55 8.03
C PRO A 375 10.83 -0.88 8.52
N ALA A 376 10.95 0.09 9.45
CA ALA A 376 9.84 0.85 10.03
C ALA A 376 9.06 1.71 9.02
N ARG A 377 9.55 1.85 7.77
CA ARG A 377 8.90 2.61 6.69
C ARG A 377 8.07 1.75 5.73
N PHE A 378 8.18 0.43 5.79
CA PHE A 378 7.51 -0.47 4.85
C PHE A 378 6.10 -0.85 5.33
N LEU A 379 5.14 -0.77 4.41
CA LEU A 379 3.81 -1.36 4.54
C LEU A 379 3.88 -2.83 4.12
N PHE A 380 3.76 -3.75 5.07
CA PHE A 380 3.87 -5.19 4.81
C PHE A 380 2.50 -5.81 4.55
N ALA A 381 2.37 -6.56 3.46
CA ALA A 381 1.27 -7.47 3.21
C ALA A 381 1.81 -8.90 3.16
N LEU A 382 1.15 -9.83 3.85
CA LEU A 382 1.38 -11.27 3.82
C LEU A 382 0.12 -11.90 3.18
N PRO A 383 0.03 -11.96 1.84
CA PRO A 383 -1.16 -12.51 1.18
C PRO A 383 -1.26 -14.00 1.49
N ARG A 384 -2.47 -14.48 1.77
CA ARG A 384 -2.75 -15.89 2.01
C ARG A 384 -2.32 -16.74 0.82
N SER A 385 -1.71 -17.91 1.07
CA SER A 385 -1.48 -18.88 0.01
C SER A 385 -2.81 -19.50 -0.43
N LEU A 386 -3.02 -19.57 -1.74
CA LEU A 386 -4.09 -20.37 -2.33
C LEU A 386 -3.56 -21.67 -2.96
N ALA A 387 -2.27 -21.98 -2.82
CA ALA A 387 -1.69 -23.21 -3.35
C ALA A 387 -2.42 -24.45 -2.80
N GLY A 388 -2.75 -25.42 -3.66
CA GLY A 388 -3.61 -26.56 -3.31
C GLY A 388 -5.12 -26.28 -3.41
N TYR A 389 -5.55 -25.02 -3.30
CA TYR A 389 -6.96 -24.61 -3.32
C TYR A 389 -7.35 -23.77 -4.55
N ARG A 390 -6.43 -23.50 -5.47
CA ARG A 390 -6.67 -22.69 -6.68
C ARG A 390 -7.62 -23.42 -7.65
N ALA A 391 -8.62 -22.72 -8.16
CA ALA A 391 -9.31 -23.15 -9.38
C ALA A 391 -8.30 -23.26 -10.53
N VAL A 392 -8.42 -24.33 -11.32
CA VAL A 392 -7.54 -24.56 -12.48
C VAL A 392 -7.91 -23.60 -13.60
N ASP A 393 -9.19 -23.57 -13.97
CA ASP A 393 -9.75 -22.68 -14.99
C ASP A 393 -10.47 -21.52 -14.30
N THR A 394 -10.10 -20.30 -14.68
CA THR A 394 -10.73 -19.08 -14.16
C THR A 394 -11.10 -18.15 -15.31
N PRO A 395 -12.31 -17.56 -15.35
CA PRO A 395 -12.67 -16.63 -16.40
C PRO A 395 -11.73 -15.41 -16.41
N PRO A 396 -11.33 -14.92 -17.61
CA PRO A 396 -10.44 -13.78 -17.74
C PRO A 396 -11.00 -12.52 -17.08
N ILE A 397 -10.13 -11.53 -16.87
CA ILE A 397 -10.55 -10.17 -16.51
C ILE A 397 -11.30 -9.59 -17.72
N LEU A 398 -12.45 -8.94 -17.49
CA LEU A 398 -13.20 -8.28 -18.57
C LEU A 398 -12.33 -7.17 -19.18
N GLU A 399 -12.25 -7.10 -20.51
CA GLU A 399 -11.39 -6.10 -21.16
C GLU A 399 -11.83 -4.66 -20.86
N THR A 400 -13.12 -4.41 -20.56
CA THR A 400 -13.61 -3.11 -20.09
C THR A 400 -12.97 -2.67 -18.77
N VAL A 401 -12.75 -3.61 -17.84
CA VAL A 401 -12.05 -3.37 -16.56
C VAL A 401 -10.57 -3.13 -16.82
N THR A 402 -9.92 -4.01 -17.59
CA THR A 402 -8.49 -3.91 -17.90
C THR A 402 -8.15 -2.62 -18.66
N ALA A 403 -8.93 -2.24 -19.68
CA ALA A 403 -8.78 -0.99 -20.42
C ALA A 403 -9.14 0.24 -19.58
N GLY A 404 -10.11 0.13 -18.68
CA GLY A 404 -10.44 1.17 -17.69
C GLY A 404 -9.28 1.47 -16.77
N TYR A 405 -8.68 0.43 -16.17
CA TYR A 405 -7.49 0.52 -15.32
C TYR A 405 -6.29 1.09 -16.07
N ARG A 406 -5.94 0.52 -17.24
CA ARG A 406 -4.84 0.98 -18.09
C ARG A 406 -4.94 2.46 -18.38
N ARG A 407 -6.11 2.93 -18.83
CA ARG A 407 -6.35 4.35 -19.13
C ARG A 407 -6.24 5.22 -17.89
N ARG A 408 -6.89 4.86 -16.77
CA ARG A 408 -6.86 5.68 -15.54
C ARG A 408 -5.45 5.86 -14.98
N VAL A 409 -4.64 4.79 -14.92
CA VAL A 409 -3.25 4.89 -14.44
C VAL A 409 -2.38 5.66 -15.44
N HIS A 410 -2.55 5.42 -16.75
CA HIS A 410 -1.85 6.14 -17.80
C HIS A 410 -2.10 7.66 -17.72
N ASP A 411 -3.37 8.06 -17.72
CA ASP A 411 -3.77 9.46 -17.74
C ASP A 411 -3.36 10.17 -16.44
N LEU A 412 -3.41 9.47 -15.31
CA LEU A 412 -2.90 9.98 -14.03
C LEU A 412 -1.38 10.20 -14.06
N ALA A 413 -0.62 9.22 -14.55
CA ALA A 413 0.84 9.33 -14.68
C ALA A 413 1.24 10.47 -15.62
N ALA A 414 0.55 10.61 -16.76
CA ALA A 414 0.79 11.69 -17.71
C ALA A 414 0.42 13.07 -17.14
N THR A 415 -0.77 13.20 -16.57
CA THR A 415 -1.26 14.49 -16.02
C THR A 415 -0.41 14.98 -14.85
N LEU A 416 0.02 14.07 -13.97
CA LEU A 416 0.90 14.44 -12.85
C LEU A 416 2.37 14.62 -13.28
N ALA A 417 2.81 14.09 -14.43
CA ALA A 417 4.17 14.26 -14.95
C ALA A 417 4.49 15.69 -15.46
N ASP A 418 3.48 16.50 -15.81
CA ASP A 418 3.68 17.89 -16.24
C ASP A 418 3.83 18.90 -15.08
N ARG A 419 3.51 18.52 -13.83
CA ARG A 419 3.53 19.44 -12.67
C ARG A 419 4.92 19.58 -12.04
N GLU A 420 5.62 20.70 -12.18
CA GLU A 420 6.95 20.85 -11.56
C GLU A 420 6.91 20.76 -10.02
N ASP A 421 5.97 21.45 -9.36
CA ASP A 421 5.80 21.43 -7.90
C ASP A 421 4.68 20.49 -7.40
N PRO A 422 4.86 19.86 -6.21
CA PRO A 422 3.82 19.13 -5.53
C PRO A 422 2.56 19.96 -5.30
N ALA A 423 1.39 19.41 -5.62
CA ALA A 423 0.13 19.97 -5.15
C ALA A 423 -0.04 19.64 -3.66
N VAL A 424 -0.31 20.65 -2.84
CA VAL A 424 -0.62 20.47 -1.42
C VAL A 424 -2.12 20.30 -1.27
N VAL A 425 -2.55 19.14 -0.79
CA VAL A 425 -3.96 18.82 -0.54
C VAL A 425 -4.21 18.84 0.97
N VAL A 426 -5.19 19.63 1.39
CA VAL A 426 -5.60 19.75 2.80
C VAL A 426 -6.73 18.79 3.14
N LEU A 427 -6.96 18.57 4.43
CA LEU A 427 -8.12 17.83 4.93
C LEU A 427 -9.33 18.76 5.12
N THR A 428 -10.55 18.24 4.96
CA THR A 428 -11.74 18.88 5.55
C THR A 428 -11.69 18.83 7.07
N GLU A 429 -12.55 19.59 7.77
CA GLU A 429 -12.60 19.56 9.23
C GLU A 429 -13.01 18.17 9.75
N GLU A 430 -13.95 17.51 9.07
CA GLU A 430 -14.42 16.15 9.32
C GLU A 430 -13.30 15.14 9.14
N ALA A 431 -12.54 15.21 8.03
CA ALA A 431 -11.35 14.38 7.82
C ALA A 431 -10.28 14.63 8.89
N GLY A 432 -10.11 15.89 9.29
CA GLY A 432 -9.26 16.27 10.42
C GLY A 432 -9.68 15.63 11.74
N ARG A 433 -10.99 15.46 11.98
CA ARG A 433 -11.54 14.72 13.14
C ARG A 433 -11.24 13.23 13.06
N VAL A 434 -11.49 12.58 11.91
CA VAL A 434 -11.18 11.16 11.68
C VAL A 434 -9.68 10.88 11.88
N ARG A 435 -8.81 11.71 11.30
CA ARG A 435 -7.35 11.64 11.47
C ARG A 435 -6.91 11.76 12.93
N ARG A 436 -7.49 12.70 13.69
CA ARG A 436 -7.14 12.89 15.12
C ARG A 436 -7.50 11.66 15.94
N ALA A 437 -8.73 11.15 15.81
CA ALA A 437 -9.17 9.95 16.53
C ALA A 437 -8.29 8.73 16.23
N ALA A 438 -7.94 8.50 14.96
CA ALA A 438 -7.02 7.42 14.57
C ALA A 438 -5.60 7.60 15.14
N ALA A 439 -5.08 8.83 15.16
CA ALA A 439 -3.76 9.11 15.75
C ALA A 439 -3.77 8.93 17.28
N GLU A 440 -4.83 9.36 17.98
CA GLU A 440 -5.01 9.17 19.42
C GLU A 440 -5.10 7.69 19.80
N GLN A 441 -5.76 6.87 18.96
CA GLN A 441 -5.79 5.41 19.10
C GLN A 441 -4.39 4.79 18.94
N VAL A 442 -3.62 5.20 17.92
CA VAL A 442 -2.23 4.74 17.74
C VAL A 442 -1.36 5.10 18.95
N GLU A 443 -1.44 6.33 19.46
CA GLU A 443 -0.75 6.76 20.69
C GLU A 443 -1.19 5.99 21.95
N ALA A 444 -2.42 5.47 21.99
CA ALA A 444 -2.86 4.57 23.06
C ALA A 444 -2.25 3.16 22.91
N GLU A 445 -2.21 2.62 21.69
CA GLU A 445 -1.64 1.29 21.39
C GLU A 445 -0.11 1.22 21.49
N LEU A 446 0.58 2.36 21.42
CA LEU A 446 2.03 2.47 21.62
C LEU A 446 2.46 2.42 23.11
N ARG A 447 1.52 2.47 24.05
CA ARG A 447 1.78 2.41 25.50
C ARG A 447 2.15 0.98 25.96
N PRO A 448 2.83 0.81 27.11
CA PRO A 448 3.10 -0.51 27.67
C PRO A 448 1.84 -1.39 27.75
N GLY A 449 1.90 -2.58 27.15
CA GLY A 449 0.77 -3.52 27.04
C GLY A 449 -0.20 -3.26 25.88
N GLY A 450 -0.01 -2.19 25.10
CA GLY A 450 -0.77 -1.93 23.87
C GLY A 450 -0.27 -2.75 22.67
N SER A 451 -1.14 -2.91 21.66
CA SER A 451 -0.91 -3.73 20.47
C SER A 451 0.26 -3.29 19.58
N LEU A 452 0.73 -2.04 19.70
CA LEU A 452 1.87 -1.50 18.95
C LEU A 452 3.15 -1.39 19.81
N TYR A 453 3.12 -1.78 21.09
CA TYR A 453 4.23 -1.55 22.04
C TYR A 453 5.56 -2.21 21.61
N ASP A 454 5.49 -3.46 21.15
CA ASP A 454 6.67 -4.23 20.70
C ASP A 454 7.17 -3.80 19.31
N MET A 455 6.43 -2.94 18.62
CA MET A 455 6.75 -2.42 17.29
C MET A 455 6.78 -0.88 17.23
N ARG A 456 7.00 -0.20 18.37
CA ARG A 456 6.89 1.26 18.50
C ARG A 456 7.59 2.04 17.39
N GLU A 457 8.74 1.57 16.91
CA GLU A 457 9.44 2.23 15.79
C GLU A 457 8.61 2.29 14.49
N TRP A 458 7.92 1.22 14.14
CA TRP A 458 7.00 1.16 13.00
C TRP A 458 5.68 1.88 13.31
N GLY A 459 5.11 1.66 14.50
CA GLY A 459 3.85 2.32 14.90
C GLY A 459 3.95 3.86 14.93
N ASN A 460 5.10 4.41 15.35
CA ASN A 460 5.42 5.84 15.27
C ASN A 460 5.43 6.41 13.83
N LYS A 461 5.49 5.57 12.80
CA LYS A 461 5.38 5.96 11.38
C LYS A 461 3.97 5.83 10.83
N LEU A 462 3.07 5.13 11.53
CA LEU A 462 1.74 4.79 11.03
C LEU A 462 0.90 6.04 10.75
N SER A 463 0.90 7.06 11.62
CA SER A 463 0.14 8.30 11.37
C SER A 463 0.55 9.02 10.08
N GLY A 464 1.87 9.07 9.80
CA GLY A 464 2.39 9.59 8.54
C GLY A 464 1.97 8.71 7.36
N ALA A 465 2.16 7.39 7.46
CA ALA A 465 1.77 6.44 6.41
C ALA A 465 0.25 6.51 6.08
N THR A 466 -0.62 6.66 7.07
CA THR A 466 -2.07 6.82 6.88
C THR A 466 -2.40 8.07 6.03
N LEU A 467 -1.68 9.18 6.21
CA LEU A 467 -1.86 10.38 5.39
C LEU A 467 -1.41 10.16 3.94
N ARG A 468 -0.35 9.39 3.72
CA ARG A 468 0.10 9.01 2.37
C ARG A 468 -0.96 8.14 1.69
N LEU A 469 -1.49 7.13 2.39
CA LEU A 469 -2.59 6.31 1.92
C LEU A 469 -3.84 7.16 1.60
N ALA A 470 -4.19 8.13 2.45
CA ALA A 470 -5.30 9.05 2.19
C ALA A 470 -5.08 9.86 0.90
N GLY A 471 -3.89 10.41 0.68
CA GLY A 471 -3.55 11.12 -0.56
C GLY A 471 -3.63 10.22 -1.80
N LEU A 472 -3.19 8.96 -1.71
CA LEU A 472 -3.27 8.00 -2.82
C LEU A 472 -4.71 7.56 -3.12
N LEU A 473 -5.53 7.32 -2.09
CA LEU A 473 -6.95 7.00 -2.25
C LEU A 473 -7.72 8.21 -2.83
N HIS A 474 -7.46 9.41 -2.32
CA HIS A 474 -8.02 10.66 -2.86
C HIS A 474 -7.71 10.81 -4.35
N VAL A 475 -6.45 10.61 -4.75
CA VAL A 475 -6.03 10.62 -6.17
C VAL A 475 -6.72 9.53 -7.00
N ALA A 476 -6.98 8.35 -6.44
CA ALA A 476 -7.70 7.29 -7.14
C ALA A 476 -9.18 7.63 -7.38
N HIS A 477 -9.85 8.22 -6.39
CA HIS A 477 -11.26 8.67 -6.46
C HIS A 477 -11.42 9.96 -7.31
N HIS A 478 -10.45 10.86 -7.26
CA HIS A 478 -10.44 12.17 -7.96
C HIS A 478 -9.29 12.29 -9.01
N PRO A 479 -9.19 11.38 -10.00
CA PRO A 479 -8.01 11.30 -10.88
C PRO A 479 -7.85 12.49 -11.85
N ALA A 480 -8.86 13.39 -11.94
CA ALA A 480 -8.83 14.56 -12.81
C ALA A 480 -8.66 15.90 -12.05
N ASP A 481 -8.83 15.89 -10.73
CA ASP A 481 -9.00 17.12 -9.93
C ASP A 481 -8.55 17.01 -8.46
N ALA A 482 -7.95 15.91 -8.00
CA ALA A 482 -7.49 15.70 -6.62
C ALA A 482 -6.66 16.85 -6.02
N TRP A 483 -5.92 17.59 -6.85
CA TRP A 483 -5.13 18.77 -6.47
C TRP A 483 -5.94 20.07 -6.32
N ARG A 484 -7.27 20.01 -6.44
CA ARG A 484 -8.21 21.15 -6.34
C ARG A 484 -9.27 20.98 -5.26
N CYS A 485 -9.47 19.76 -4.76
CA CYS A 485 -10.45 19.43 -3.72
C CYS A 485 -9.73 18.88 -2.47
N PRO A 486 -10.22 19.21 -1.26
CA PRO A 486 -9.68 18.65 -0.02
C PRO A 486 -10.03 17.16 0.13
N ILE A 487 -9.28 16.44 0.95
CA ILE A 487 -9.63 15.06 1.34
C ILE A 487 -10.78 15.12 2.34
N ASP A 488 -11.86 14.38 2.07
CA ASP A 488 -13.03 14.27 2.94
C ASP A 488 -12.94 13.15 3.99
N ALA A 489 -13.97 13.06 4.83
CA ALA A 489 -14.01 12.14 5.96
C ALA A 489 -14.01 10.66 5.56
N ASP A 490 -14.73 10.31 4.50
CA ASP A 490 -14.82 8.93 4.02
C ASP A 490 -13.46 8.48 3.49
N ARG A 491 -12.82 9.31 2.64
CA ARG A 491 -11.50 9.03 2.05
C ARG A 491 -10.41 8.96 3.13
N MET A 492 -10.53 9.73 4.21
CA MET A 492 -9.67 9.59 5.40
C MET A 492 -9.97 8.30 6.19
N ALA A 493 -11.24 7.91 6.35
CA ALA A 493 -11.62 6.68 7.05
C ALA A 493 -11.16 5.42 6.29
N ASP A 494 -11.30 5.41 4.98
CA ASP A 494 -10.77 4.35 4.10
C ASP A 494 -9.25 4.22 4.19
N ALA A 495 -8.53 5.34 4.36
CA ALA A 495 -7.09 5.32 4.63
C ALA A 495 -6.75 4.71 5.99
N VAL A 496 -7.55 4.98 7.04
CA VAL A 496 -7.40 4.36 8.37
C VAL A 496 -7.61 2.85 8.28
N ARG A 497 -8.68 2.39 7.61
CA ARG A 497 -8.96 0.95 7.39
C ARG A 497 -7.80 0.24 6.68
N LEU A 498 -7.20 0.90 5.69
CA LEU A 498 -6.05 0.36 4.95
C LEU A 498 -4.76 0.37 5.79
N ALA A 499 -4.58 1.36 6.66
CA ALA A 499 -3.48 1.40 7.62
C ALA A 499 -3.60 0.32 8.71
N GLU A 500 -4.81 0.08 9.24
CA GLU A 500 -5.12 -1.00 10.18
C GLU A 500 -4.85 -2.39 9.57
N PHE A 501 -5.23 -2.58 8.30
CA PHE A 501 -4.87 -3.77 7.52
C PHE A 501 -3.34 -3.97 7.51
N PHE A 502 -2.56 -2.95 7.13
CA PHE A 502 -1.10 -3.07 7.11
C PHE A 502 -0.49 -3.27 8.51
N ALA A 503 -1.07 -2.71 9.58
CA ALA A 503 -0.62 -2.93 10.95
C ALA A 503 -0.84 -4.39 11.41
N ALA A 504 -1.98 -4.98 11.06
CA ALA A 504 -2.28 -6.38 11.36
C ALA A 504 -1.40 -7.34 10.54
N HIS A 505 -1.10 -7.02 9.27
CA HIS A 505 -0.13 -7.78 8.48
C HIS A 505 1.31 -7.59 8.95
N TYR A 506 1.70 -6.40 9.46
CA TYR A 506 3.01 -6.17 10.07
C TYR A 506 3.22 -7.02 11.34
N ARG A 507 2.19 -7.17 12.17
CA ARG A 507 2.20 -8.11 13.31
C ARG A 507 2.49 -9.54 12.87
N ALA A 508 1.82 -10.02 11.83
CA ALA A 508 2.07 -11.34 11.26
C ALA A 508 3.49 -11.45 10.64
N ALA A 509 4.01 -10.36 10.06
CA ALA A 509 5.39 -10.29 9.58
C ALA A 509 6.39 -10.45 10.74
N LEU A 510 6.18 -9.76 11.86
CA LEU A 510 7.03 -9.88 13.05
C LEU A 510 7.02 -11.28 13.66
N THR A 511 5.85 -11.95 13.76
CA THR A 511 5.81 -13.35 14.22
C THR A 511 6.56 -14.29 13.28
N THR A 512 6.60 -13.99 11.97
CA THR A 512 7.37 -14.74 10.96
C THR A 512 8.89 -14.46 11.02
N ILE A 513 9.30 -13.30 11.56
CA ILE A 513 10.71 -12.96 11.83
C ILE A 513 11.18 -13.59 13.15
N GLY A 514 10.35 -13.49 14.19
CA GLY A 514 10.65 -13.96 15.55
C GLY A 514 10.39 -15.45 15.78
N SER A 515 9.75 -16.17 14.86
CA SER A 515 9.62 -17.62 14.93
C SER A 515 11.01 -18.26 14.78
N ASP A 516 11.55 -18.79 15.88
CA ASP A 516 12.79 -19.55 15.86
C ASP A 516 12.67 -20.71 14.85
N THR A 517 13.78 -21.03 14.19
CA THR A 517 13.94 -22.27 13.42
C THR A 517 13.54 -23.52 14.21
N ALA A 518 13.72 -23.50 15.53
CA ALA A 518 13.20 -24.51 16.45
C ALA A 518 11.67 -24.67 16.32
N ILE A 519 10.92 -23.58 16.53
CA ILE A 519 9.45 -23.52 16.40
C ILE A 519 8.99 -23.93 14.99
N GLU A 520 9.66 -23.47 13.92
CA GLU A 520 9.32 -23.86 12.53
C GLU A 520 9.44 -25.38 12.34
N HIS A 521 10.46 -26.01 12.94
CA HIS A 521 10.66 -27.45 12.92
C HIS A 521 9.68 -28.20 13.83
N ALA A 522 9.37 -27.68 15.02
CA ALA A 522 8.36 -28.24 15.93
C ALA A 522 6.97 -28.28 15.30
N ARG A 523 6.55 -27.19 14.62
CA ARG A 523 5.30 -27.17 13.84
C ARG A 523 5.29 -28.20 12.73
N TYR A 524 6.38 -28.29 11.95
CA TYR A 524 6.50 -29.29 10.88
C TYR A 524 6.43 -30.73 11.41
N VAL A 525 7.11 -31.03 12.51
CA VAL A 525 7.08 -32.35 13.15
C VAL A 525 5.67 -32.65 13.69
N LEU A 526 5.03 -31.71 14.39
CA LEU A 526 3.67 -31.91 14.91
C LEU A 526 2.68 -32.20 13.78
N GLY A 527 2.74 -31.44 12.68
CA GLY A 527 1.94 -31.71 11.48
C GLY A 527 2.18 -33.09 10.89
N VAL A 528 3.45 -33.50 10.73
CA VAL A 528 3.77 -34.85 10.23
C VAL A 528 3.25 -35.96 11.15
N LEU A 529 3.31 -35.77 12.47
CA LEU A 529 2.76 -36.72 13.44
C LEU A 529 1.23 -36.81 13.33
N THR A 530 0.54 -35.67 13.29
CA THR A 530 -0.91 -35.57 13.17
C THR A 530 -1.43 -36.12 11.83
N THR A 531 -0.95 -35.61 10.68
CA THR A 531 -1.39 -36.06 9.34
C THR A 531 -1.06 -37.52 9.04
N LYS A 532 -0.10 -38.14 9.75
CA LYS A 532 0.23 -39.57 9.63
C LYS A 532 -0.37 -40.43 10.74
N GLY A 533 -1.23 -39.89 11.60
CA GLY A 533 -1.91 -40.63 12.67
C GLY A 533 -0.95 -41.26 13.69
N MET A 534 0.22 -40.66 13.89
CA MET A 534 1.29 -41.21 14.74
C MET A 534 1.06 -40.89 16.21
N SER A 535 0.04 -41.52 16.80
CA SER A 535 -0.28 -41.40 18.23
C SER A 535 0.81 -41.96 19.15
N THR A 536 1.53 -42.99 18.71
CA THR A 536 2.73 -43.53 19.36
C THR A 536 3.82 -43.81 18.34
N PHE A 537 5.07 -43.45 18.63
CA PHE A 537 6.17 -43.54 17.66
C PHE A 537 7.56 -43.55 18.31
N THR A 538 8.57 -44.08 17.63
CA THR A 538 9.98 -43.93 18.02
C THR A 538 10.64 -42.76 17.29
N ARG A 539 11.70 -42.19 17.87
CA ARG A 539 12.54 -41.17 17.22
C ARG A 539 13.03 -41.60 15.82
N ARG A 540 13.34 -42.89 15.64
CA ARG A 540 13.79 -43.45 14.34
C ARG A 540 12.69 -43.47 13.29
N GLU A 541 11.45 -43.77 13.68
CA GLU A 541 10.29 -43.76 12.78
C GLU A 541 9.90 -42.35 12.38
N LEU A 542 9.97 -41.38 13.31
CA LEU A 542 9.81 -39.97 13.00
C LEU A 542 10.91 -39.50 12.04
N HIS A 543 12.20 -39.71 12.38
CA HIS A 543 13.33 -39.26 11.56
C HIS A 543 13.25 -39.75 10.12
N ARG A 544 12.83 -41.00 9.87
CA ARG A 544 12.59 -41.53 8.52
C ARG A 544 11.54 -40.74 7.71
N LYS A 545 10.61 -40.05 8.35
CA LYS A 545 9.53 -39.26 7.72
C LYS A 545 9.90 -37.78 7.58
N VAL A 546 10.78 -37.26 8.45
CA VAL A 546 11.19 -35.84 8.45
C VAL A 546 12.61 -35.58 7.93
N SER A 547 13.37 -36.63 7.59
CA SER A 547 14.79 -36.58 7.15
C SER A 547 15.08 -35.62 5.99
N ARG A 548 14.09 -35.30 5.16
CA ARG A 548 14.23 -34.30 4.07
C ARG A 548 14.38 -32.86 4.58
N ARG A 549 13.89 -32.56 5.80
CA ARG A 549 13.95 -31.23 6.45
C ARG A 549 14.83 -31.25 7.71
N LEU A 550 14.89 -32.39 8.41
CA LEU A 550 15.71 -32.64 9.60
C LEU A 550 16.68 -33.80 9.32
N PRO A 551 17.75 -33.59 8.52
CA PRO A 551 18.65 -34.65 8.13
C PRO A 551 19.39 -35.30 9.31
N LYS A 552 19.71 -34.56 10.38
CA LYS A 552 20.47 -35.10 11.53
C LYS A 552 19.57 -35.62 12.63
N SER A 553 19.99 -36.70 13.29
CA SER A 553 19.27 -37.26 14.44
C SER A 553 19.19 -36.29 15.63
N ASP A 554 20.18 -35.40 15.76
CA ASP A 554 20.23 -34.42 16.87
C ASP A 554 19.21 -33.29 16.66
N GLU A 555 18.98 -32.87 15.42
CA GLU A 555 17.94 -31.90 15.05
C GLU A 555 16.54 -32.44 15.40
N VAL A 556 16.27 -33.72 15.08
CA VAL A 556 15.02 -34.39 15.50
C VAL A 556 14.92 -34.53 17.02
N SER A 557 16.05 -34.69 17.72
CA SER A 557 16.07 -34.81 19.19
C SER A 557 15.79 -33.48 19.88
N ALA A 558 16.35 -32.37 19.37
CA ALA A 558 16.07 -31.02 19.85
C ALA A 558 14.58 -30.67 19.68
N VAL A 559 14.00 -30.95 18.51
CA VAL A 559 12.58 -30.70 18.24
C VAL A 559 11.65 -31.55 19.11
N LEU A 560 12.02 -32.80 19.41
CA LEU A 560 11.27 -33.64 20.34
C LEU A 560 11.36 -33.14 21.79
N ALA A 561 12.49 -32.56 22.20
CA ALA A 561 12.64 -31.95 23.52
C ALA A 561 11.79 -30.67 23.64
N GLU A 562 11.74 -29.85 22.59
CA GLU A 562 10.89 -28.64 22.52
C GLU A 562 9.40 -29.00 22.55
N LEU A 563 8.95 -29.96 21.72
CA LEU A 563 7.56 -30.44 21.74
C LEU A 563 7.19 -31.08 23.09
N ALA A 564 8.14 -31.71 23.78
CA ALA A 564 7.90 -32.25 25.12
C ALA A 564 7.78 -31.15 26.18
N ALA A 565 8.65 -30.13 26.14
CA ALA A 565 8.59 -28.97 27.03
C ALA A 565 7.28 -28.16 26.86
N LEU A 566 6.71 -28.17 25.65
CA LEU A 566 5.42 -27.53 25.33
C LEU A 566 4.20 -28.46 25.51
N GLY A 567 4.39 -29.69 26.01
CA GLY A 567 3.30 -30.64 26.33
C GLY A 567 2.69 -31.38 25.14
N TRP A 568 3.21 -31.21 23.92
CA TRP A 568 2.68 -31.83 22.70
C TRP A 568 3.06 -33.30 22.52
N VAL A 569 4.17 -33.73 23.10
CA VAL A 569 4.58 -35.14 23.14
C VAL A 569 5.11 -35.51 24.52
N ARG A 570 5.06 -36.79 24.89
CA ARG A 570 5.73 -37.30 26.10
C ARG A 570 6.55 -38.54 25.78
N ASN A 571 7.70 -38.70 26.41
CA ASN A 571 8.51 -39.92 26.27
C ASN A 571 8.09 -40.95 27.32
N GLY A 572 7.72 -42.15 26.86
CA GLY A 572 7.36 -43.29 27.70
C GLY A 572 8.61 -44.04 28.20
N PRO A 573 8.48 -44.83 29.28
CA PRO A 573 9.59 -45.58 29.88
C PRO A 573 10.15 -46.69 28.97
N ASP A 574 9.47 -47.04 27.88
CA ASP A 574 9.93 -47.94 26.82
C ASP A 574 10.73 -47.25 25.70
N GLY A 575 10.98 -45.94 25.82
CA GLY A 575 11.68 -45.12 24.84
C GLY A 575 10.82 -44.69 23.64
N ARG A 576 9.52 -45.01 23.62
CA ARG A 576 8.58 -44.45 22.63
C ARG A 576 8.14 -43.05 23.04
N TYR A 577 7.65 -42.30 22.06
CA TYR A 577 6.96 -41.04 22.26
C TYR A 577 5.47 -41.25 22.02
N GLU A 578 4.65 -40.61 22.84
CA GLU A 578 3.20 -40.49 22.62
C GLU A 578 2.89 -39.06 22.21
N LEU A 579 1.91 -38.89 21.32
CA LEU A 579 1.40 -37.59 20.86
C LEU A 579 0.21 -37.15 21.74
N HIS A 580 0.15 -35.88 22.10
CA HIS A 580 -0.93 -35.32 22.91
C HIS A 580 -2.30 -35.49 22.21
N PRO A 581 -3.35 -36.03 22.87
CA PRO A 581 -4.65 -36.32 22.22
C PRO A 581 -5.33 -35.14 21.52
N ARG A 582 -5.21 -33.91 22.04
CA ARG A 582 -5.71 -32.69 21.36
C ARG A 582 -5.09 -32.45 19.98
N ALA A 583 -3.86 -32.90 19.70
CA ALA A 583 -3.25 -32.80 18.37
C ALA A 583 -3.95 -33.68 17.32
N VAL A 584 -4.86 -34.56 17.74
CA VAL A 584 -5.71 -35.41 16.89
C VAL A 584 -7.17 -34.93 16.87
N ALA A 585 -7.54 -34.02 17.78
CA ALA A 585 -8.88 -33.45 17.90
C ALA A 585 -9.01 -32.04 17.26
N GLU A 586 -7.91 -31.31 17.12
CA GLU A 586 -7.80 -30.16 16.24
C GLU A 586 -7.52 -30.63 14.81
N ASP A 587 -8.25 -30.08 13.83
CA ASP A 587 -8.23 -30.54 12.44
C ASP A 587 -6.82 -30.41 11.82
N PRO A 588 -6.25 -31.49 11.23
CA PRO A 588 -4.96 -31.47 10.56
C PRO A 588 -4.81 -30.42 9.45
N GLU A 589 -5.90 -29.88 8.90
CA GLU A 589 -5.84 -28.82 7.88
C GLU A 589 -5.33 -27.46 8.44
N SER A 590 -5.25 -27.28 9.76
CA SER A 590 -4.78 -26.02 10.37
C SER A 590 -3.24 -25.86 10.43
N VAL A 591 -2.46 -26.84 9.95
CA VAL A 591 -1.00 -26.85 10.17
C VAL A 591 -0.22 -26.01 9.13
N ASP A 592 -0.85 -25.55 8.05
CA ASP A 592 -0.31 -24.49 7.19
C ASP A 592 -0.75 -23.10 7.69
N THR A 593 -0.09 -22.58 8.73
CA THR A 593 -0.50 -21.36 9.45
C THR A 593 -0.38 -20.02 8.70
N LEU A 594 -0.25 -20.04 7.37
CA LEU A 594 -0.54 -18.88 6.52
C LEU A 594 -1.97 -18.94 5.92
N THR A 595 -2.72 -20.02 6.20
CA THR A 595 -3.88 -20.42 5.39
C THR A 595 -4.97 -21.12 6.26
N PRO A 596 -5.86 -20.38 6.96
CA PRO A 596 -6.98 -21.01 7.65
C PRO A 596 -8.00 -21.57 6.64
N VAL A 597 -8.42 -22.84 6.76
CA VAL A 597 -9.40 -23.51 5.87
C VAL A 597 -10.57 -22.58 5.51
N PRO A 598 -11.01 -22.49 4.22
CA PRO A 598 -12.10 -21.60 3.85
C PRO A 598 -13.44 -22.11 4.38
N THR A 599 -13.84 -21.63 5.56
CA THR A 599 -15.21 -21.72 6.09
C THR A 599 -15.98 -20.45 5.74
N GLY A 600 -16.51 -20.42 4.53
CA GLY A 600 -17.35 -19.33 4.04
C GLY A 600 -17.12 -19.06 2.56
N ASP A 601 -18.21 -18.98 1.79
CA ASP A 601 -18.16 -18.50 0.40
C ASP A 601 -17.57 -17.09 0.38
N VAL A 602 -16.58 -16.87 -0.49
CA VAL A 602 -16.21 -15.51 -0.94
C VAL A 602 -17.27 -15.04 -1.93
N SER A 603 -18.50 -14.91 -1.43
CA SER A 603 -19.65 -14.39 -2.16
C SER A 603 -19.47 -12.90 -2.34
N ALA A 604 -19.10 -12.49 -3.56
CA ALA A 604 -19.22 -11.11 -3.97
C ALA A 604 -20.70 -10.71 -3.87
N ALA A 605 -21.01 -9.77 -2.98
CA ALA A 605 -22.37 -9.28 -2.77
C ALA A 605 -22.86 -8.46 -3.99
N HIS A 606 -23.25 -9.17 -5.05
CA HIS A 606 -24.09 -8.64 -6.11
C HIS A 606 -25.55 -8.96 -5.80
N SER A 607 -26.20 -8.03 -5.11
CA SER A 607 -27.64 -7.88 -5.24
C SER A 607 -27.92 -7.37 -6.65
N THR A 608 -28.44 -8.24 -7.52
CA THR A 608 -28.89 -7.87 -8.88
C THR A 608 -30.28 -8.42 -9.14
N SER A 609 -31.21 -7.51 -9.43
CA SER A 609 -32.58 -7.69 -9.97
C SER A 609 -33.51 -8.60 -9.15
N GLU A 610 -34.59 -8.09 -8.58
CA GLU A 610 -35.81 -7.68 -9.30
C GLU A 610 -36.42 -8.80 -10.15
N GLY A 611 -37.63 -9.21 -9.78
CA GLY A 611 -38.29 -10.36 -10.38
C GLY A 611 -38.87 -10.06 -11.77
N VAL A 612 -38.74 -11.04 -12.67
CA VAL A 612 -39.40 -11.05 -13.97
C VAL A 612 -40.29 -12.28 -14.05
N ASN A 613 -41.62 -12.08 -13.95
CA ASN A 613 -42.68 -12.69 -14.78
C ASN A 613 -44.04 -12.75 -14.06
N ALA A 614 -44.99 -11.92 -14.51
CA ALA A 614 -46.41 -12.29 -14.64
C ALA A 614 -47.02 -11.48 -15.82
N PRO A 615 -47.98 -12.02 -16.59
CA PRO A 615 -48.24 -11.51 -17.94
C PRO A 615 -49.53 -10.68 -18.12
N ARG A 616 -49.56 -9.95 -19.25
CA ARG A 616 -50.62 -9.10 -19.84
C ARG A 616 -50.73 -7.68 -19.31
#